data_AF-A0A7V9EV74-F1
#
_entry.id   AF-A0A7V9EV74-F1
#
_cell.length_a   1.000
_cell.length_b   1.000
_cell.length_c   1.000
_cell.angle_alpha   90.00
_cell.angle_beta   90.00
_cell.angle_gamma   90.00
#
_symmetry.space_group_name_H-M   'P 1'
#
loop_
_entity.id
_entity.type
_entity.pdbx_description
1 polymer ?
#
loop_
_entity_poly.entity_id
_entity_poly.type
_entity_poly.pdbx_seq_one_letter_code
_entity_poly.pdbx_strand_id
1 'polypeptide(L)'
;MSRSDDVVGEECSAGLGVTLRVRRAATPMTEGQLTGGERRQWHALATGPRKSDWLLGRTALKALLSEAADTSTLSFPHPRLSLTHAGGVAVAVAAGLGIGGDPVVVAGTGVDHEPWRTVDARMARFFLHAREQSTSLGLLRAWTVKEALYKAVPANLGLTLLDIALDDPDAPNGGASGPRGERLRYTVIDTAAGPLAAAVCLEDCRVTV
;
A
#
# COMPACT_ATOMS: atom_id res chain seq x y z
N MET A 1 18.10 -11.09 -10.65
CA MET A 1 18.63 -10.44 -9.43
C MET A 1 17.48 -9.73 -8.73
N SER A 2 17.36 -9.86 -7.41
CA SER A 2 16.33 -9.12 -6.66
C SER A 2 16.71 -7.63 -6.62
N ARG A 3 15.81 -6.73 -7.00
CA ARG A 3 16.03 -5.27 -6.92
C ARG A 3 16.20 -4.86 -5.46
N SER A 4 17.01 -3.83 -5.17
CA SER A 4 17.13 -3.28 -3.81
C SER A 4 15.85 -2.52 -3.40
N ASP A 5 15.68 -2.32 -2.10
CA ASP A 5 14.53 -1.56 -1.56
C ASP A 5 14.51 -0.11 -2.04
N ASP A 6 15.68 0.51 -2.21
CA ASP A 6 15.78 1.90 -2.66
C ASP A 6 15.36 2.06 -4.13
N VAL A 7 15.78 1.14 -5.01
CA VAL A 7 15.33 1.11 -6.42
C VAL A 7 13.82 0.92 -6.49
N VAL A 8 13.26 0.01 -5.67
CA VAL A 8 11.81 -0.18 -5.58
C VAL A 8 11.12 1.09 -5.09
N GLY A 9 11.70 1.81 -4.13
CA GLY A 9 11.18 3.09 -3.66
C GLY A 9 11.16 4.18 -4.72
N GLU A 10 12.24 4.30 -5.51
CA GLU A 10 12.32 5.24 -6.64
C GLU A 10 11.27 4.92 -7.71
N GLU A 11 11.15 3.66 -8.11
CA GLU A 11 10.15 3.21 -9.10
C GLU A 11 8.72 3.42 -8.57
N CYS A 12 8.45 3.12 -7.30
CA CYS A 12 7.15 3.38 -6.67
C CYS A 12 6.88 4.87 -6.43
N SER A 13 7.88 5.74 -6.46
CA SER A 13 7.67 7.20 -6.39
C SER A 13 7.22 7.78 -7.74
N ALA A 14 7.54 7.08 -8.84
CA ALA A 14 7.20 7.52 -10.19
C ALA A 14 5.66 7.59 -10.35
N GLY A 15 5.17 8.77 -10.71
CA GLY A 15 3.74 9.02 -10.91
C GLY A 15 2.95 9.45 -9.66
N LEU A 16 3.49 9.27 -8.44
CA LEU A 16 2.79 9.66 -7.21
C LEU A 16 2.91 11.16 -6.90
N GLY A 17 3.95 11.82 -7.41
CA GLY A 17 4.25 13.21 -7.06
C GLY A 17 4.83 13.40 -5.65
N VAL A 18 5.12 12.30 -4.94
CA VAL A 18 5.82 12.28 -3.66
C VAL A 18 6.90 11.22 -3.68
N THR A 19 7.90 11.38 -2.81
CA THR A 19 8.92 10.34 -2.58
C THR A 19 8.37 9.25 -1.66
N LEU A 20 8.68 7.99 -1.96
CA LEU A 20 8.37 6.84 -1.11
C LEU A 20 9.65 6.17 -0.63
N ARG A 21 9.71 5.90 0.67
CA ARG A 21 10.66 4.92 1.23
C ARG A 21 9.94 3.59 1.35
N VAL A 22 10.54 2.53 0.82
CA VAL A 22 9.97 1.18 0.83
C VAL A 22 10.88 0.26 1.65
N ARG A 23 10.29 -0.62 2.45
CA ARG A 23 11.00 -1.69 3.15
C ARG A 23 10.28 -3.01 3.01
N ARG A 24 11.04 -4.06 2.70
CA ARG A 24 10.51 -5.43 2.55
C ARG A 24 11.04 -6.33 3.65
N ALA A 25 10.21 -7.27 4.07
CA ALA A 25 10.61 -8.35 4.97
C ALA A 25 10.13 -9.69 4.42
N ALA A 26 11.02 -10.69 4.43
CA ALA A 26 10.71 -12.09 4.12
C ALA A 26 10.98 -13.02 5.32
N THR A 27 11.47 -12.46 6.43
CA THR A 27 11.74 -13.18 7.66
C THR A 27 11.02 -12.48 8.81
N PRO A 28 10.11 -13.16 9.53
CA PRO A 28 9.42 -12.56 10.65
C PRO A 28 10.40 -12.37 11.81
N MET A 29 10.22 -11.29 12.56
CA MET A 29 10.91 -11.13 13.83
C MET A 29 10.42 -12.14 14.85
N THR A 30 11.24 -12.34 15.87
CA THR A 30 10.92 -13.16 17.03
C THR A 30 10.17 -12.36 18.08
N GLU A 31 9.48 -13.06 18.98
CA GLU A 31 8.77 -12.42 20.09
C GLU A 31 9.71 -11.59 20.98
N GLY A 32 10.98 -11.98 21.11
CA GLY A 32 11.99 -11.24 21.89
C GLY A 32 12.27 -9.83 21.36
N GLN A 33 11.98 -9.56 20.08
CA GLN A 33 12.20 -8.26 19.43
C GLN A 33 10.99 -7.34 19.53
N LEU A 34 9.86 -7.82 20.05
CA LEU A 34 8.66 -7.02 20.24
C LEU A 34 8.77 -6.10 21.44
N THR A 35 8.33 -4.86 21.26
CA THR A 35 8.07 -3.94 22.37
C THR A 35 6.91 -4.42 23.23
N GLY A 36 6.71 -3.79 24.40
CA GLY A 36 5.63 -4.17 25.31
C GLY A 36 4.23 -4.02 24.69
N GLY A 37 3.98 -2.96 23.91
CA GLY A 37 2.71 -2.75 23.21
C GLY A 37 2.45 -3.79 22.12
N GLU A 38 3.47 -4.03 21.30
CA GLU A 38 3.43 -5.03 20.23
C GLU A 38 3.20 -6.45 20.76
N ARG A 39 3.88 -6.83 21.85
CA ARG A 39 3.71 -8.15 22.46
C ARG A 39 2.28 -8.39 22.94
N ARG A 40 1.66 -7.37 23.54
CA ARG A 40 0.24 -7.45 23.95
C ARG A 40 -0.69 -7.68 22.76
N GLN A 41 -0.52 -6.92 21.68
CA GLN A 41 -1.31 -7.10 20.45
C GLN A 41 -1.09 -8.48 19.83
N TRP A 42 0.16 -8.95 19.78
CA TRP A 42 0.51 -10.25 19.23
C TRP A 42 -0.10 -11.41 20.01
N HIS A 43 -0.07 -11.38 21.35
CA HIS A 43 -0.71 -12.41 22.17
C HIS A 43 -2.24 -12.45 22.00
N ALA A 44 -2.88 -11.32 21.70
CA ALA A 44 -4.31 -11.24 21.45
C ALA A 44 -4.74 -11.84 20.09
N LEU A 45 -3.80 -12.17 19.19
CA LEU A 45 -4.12 -12.81 17.91
C LEU A 45 -4.50 -14.28 18.11
N ALA A 46 -5.57 -14.72 17.43
CA ALA A 46 -6.17 -16.03 17.64
C ALA A 46 -5.36 -17.22 17.06
N THR A 47 -4.67 -17.06 15.93
CA THR A 47 -4.09 -18.20 15.17
C THR A 47 -2.62 -18.02 14.80
N GLY A 48 -1.92 -19.15 14.60
CA GLY A 48 -0.49 -19.20 14.25
C GLY A 48 -0.13 -18.50 12.92
N PRO A 49 -0.81 -18.77 11.80
CA PRO A 49 -0.52 -18.09 10.52
C PRO A 49 -0.67 -16.58 10.62
N ARG A 50 -1.75 -16.11 11.25
CA ARG A 50 -1.99 -14.68 11.48
C ARG A 50 -0.92 -14.04 12.37
N LYS A 51 -0.39 -14.78 13.34
CA LYS A 51 0.76 -14.34 14.16
C LYS A 51 2.02 -14.20 13.34
N SER A 52 2.29 -15.13 12.42
CA SER A 52 3.49 -15.09 11.56
C SER A 52 3.45 -13.89 10.61
N ASP A 53 2.32 -13.70 9.91
CA ASP A 53 2.11 -12.55 9.01
C ASP A 53 2.19 -11.22 9.77
N TRP A 54 1.65 -11.18 10.99
CA TRP A 54 1.72 -9.98 11.82
C TRP A 54 3.17 -9.65 12.20
N LEU A 55 3.96 -10.63 12.63
CA LEU A 55 5.39 -10.45 12.95
C LEU A 55 6.17 -10.00 11.71
N LEU A 56 5.89 -10.58 10.55
CA LEU A 56 6.49 -10.19 9.28
C LEU A 56 6.20 -8.73 8.93
N GLY A 57 4.94 -8.31 9.11
CA GLY A 57 4.54 -6.93 8.91
C GLY A 57 5.22 -5.95 9.87
N ARG A 58 5.43 -6.36 11.14
CA ARG A 58 6.20 -5.57 12.10
C ARG A 58 7.68 -5.45 11.71
N THR A 59 8.28 -6.51 11.17
CA THR A 59 9.64 -6.45 10.62
C THR A 59 9.76 -5.38 9.56
N ALA A 60 8.86 -5.35 8.58
CA ALA A 60 8.89 -4.35 7.52
C ALA A 60 8.71 -2.91 8.05
N LEU A 61 7.77 -2.69 8.99
CA LEU A 61 7.55 -1.37 9.58
C LEU A 61 8.72 -0.88 10.44
N LYS A 62 9.32 -1.75 11.26
CA LYS A 62 10.48 -1.39 12.09
C LYS A 62 11.71 -1.10 11.23
N ALA A 63 11.93 -1.84 10.14
CA ALA A 63 12.98 -1.53 9.17
C ALA A 63 12.78 -0.14 8.50
N LEU A 64 11.53 0.33 8.42
CA LEU A 64 11.17 1.63 7.84
C LEU A 64 11.27 2.79 8.84
N LEU A 65 10.93 2.55 10.10
CA LEU A 65 10.87 3.58 11.15
C LEU A 65 12.13 3.58 12.02
N SER A 66 12.35 2.51 12.76
CA SER A 66 13.56 2.13 13.49
C SER A 66 13.29 0.80 14.20
N GLU A 67 14.34 0.01 14.48
CA GLU A 67 14.18 -1.26 15.20
C GLU A 67 13.55 -1.09 16.58
N ALA A 68 13.82 0.04 17.25
CA ALA A 68 13.31 0.36 18.58
C ALA A 68 11.88 0.93 18.61
N ALA A 69 11.31 1.30 17.45
CA ALA A 69 9.97 1.90 17.40
C ALA A 69 8.91 0.93 17.96
N ASP A 70 8.01 1.43 18.81
CA ASP A 70 6.78 0.71 19.16
C ASP A 70 5.71 1.01 18.10
N THR A 71 5.40 0.02 17.27
CA THR A 71 4.42 0.21 16.18
C THR A 71 2.98 -0.10 16.60
N SER A 72 2.75 -0.44 17.88
CA SER A 72 1.42 -0.78 18.39
C SER A 72 0.46 0.41 18.45
N THR A 73 0.97 1.64 18.44
CA THR A 73 0.18 2.87 18.43
C THR A 73 -0.22 3.31 17.03
N LEU A 74 0.27 2.64 15.97
CA LEU A 74 -0.10 2.97 14.60
C LEU A 74 -1.50 2.46 14.29
N SER A 75 -2.34 3.37 13.78
CA SER A 75 -3.63 3.04 13.18
C SER A 75 -3.55 3.19 11.66
N PHE A 76 -4.28 2.32 10.95
CA PHE A 76 -4.46 2.43 9.50
C PHE A 76 -5.95 2.63 9.18
N PRO A 77 -6.31 3.40 8.13
CA PRO A 77 -5.45 4.15 7.21
C PRO A 77 -4.56 5.19 7.89
N HIS A 78 -3.38 5.47 7.32
CA HIS A 78 -2.42 6.42 7.89
C HIS A 78 -1.97 7.43 6.83
N PRO A 79 -1.84 8.74 7.16
CA PRO A 79 -1.45 9.77 6.20
C PRO A 79 -0.15 9.46 5.46
N ARG A 80 0.82 8.90 6.16
CA ARG A 80 2.19 8.71 5.65
C ARG A 80 2.69 7.28 5.62
N LEU A 81 1.93 6.31 6.09
CA LEU A 81 2.43 4.94 6.25
C LEU A 81 1.41 3.97 5.66
N SER A 82 1.89 2.88 5.08
CA SER A 82 1.04 1.73 4.78
C SER A 82 1.85 0.45 4.90
N LEU A 83 1.13 -0.65 5.12
CA LEU A 83 1.69 -1.99 5.23
C LEU A 83 0.81 -2.96 4.44
N THR A 84 1.44 -3.93 3.79
CA THR A 84 0.77 -5.11 3.24
C THR A 84 1.62 -6.36 3.51
N HIS A 85 0.99 -7.54 3.45
CA HIS A 85 1.68 -8.82 3.48
C HIS A 85 0.94 -9.84 2.61
N ALA A 86 1.68 -10.60 1.82
CA ALA A 86 1.16 -11.72 1.05
C ALA A 86 2.31 -12.65 0.62
N GLY A 87 2.03 -13.95 0.51
CA GLY A 87 3.00 -14.93 -0.02
C GLY A 87 4.32 -15.01 0.75
N GLY A 88 4.31 -14.77 2.07
CA GLY A 88 5.52 -14.78 2.90
C GLY A 88 6.40 -13.53 2.77
N VAL A 89 5.89 -12.46 2.16
CA VAL A 89 6.55 -11.16 2.08
C VAL A 89 5.65 -10.10 2.72
N ALA A 90 6.25 -9.18 3.48
CA ALA A 90 5.61 -7.94 3.89
C ALA A 90 6.31 -6.73 3.28
N VAL A 91 5.54 -5.71 2.93
CA VAL A 91 6.04 -4.44 2.39
C VAL A 91 5.45 -3.30 3.20
N ALA A 92 6.31 -2.46 3.76
CA ALA A 92 5.94 -1.21 4.40
C ALA A 92 6.41 -0.02 3.54
N VAL A 93 5.62 1.04 3.48
CA VAL A 93 5.96 2.27 2.76
C VAL A 93 5.78 3.48 3.65
N ALA A 94 6.64 4.50 3.44
CA ALA A 94 6.48 5.82 4.03
C ALA A 94 6.47 6.89 2.94
N ALA A 95 5.41 7.70 2.90
CA ALA A 95 5.33 8.87 2.03
C ALA A 95 6.12 10.05 2.63
N GLY A 96 6.97 10.65 1.78
CA GLY A 96 7.85 11.76 2.08
C GLY A 96 7.35 13.09 1.51
N LEU A 97 8.29 13.95 1.12
CA LEU A 97 8.02 15.25 0.50
C LEU A 97 7.58 15.08 -0.96
N GLY A 98 7.03 16.16 -1.54
CA GLY A 98 6.80 16.26 -2.96
C GLY A 98 8.09 16.14 -3.76
N ILE A 99 7.96 15.65 -5.00
CA ILE A 99 9.10 15.60 -5.94
C ILE A 99 9.57 17.04 -6.21
N GLY A 100 10.87 17.30 -6.11
CA GLY A 100 11.44 18.65 -6.20
C GLY A 100 11.54 19.40 -4.86
N GLY A 101 11.09 18.79 -3.76
CA GLY A 101 11.13 19.38 -2.42
C GLY A 101 9.88 20.20 -2.07
N ASP A 102 8.91 20.30 -2.98
CA ASP A 102 7.68 21.04 -2.75
C ASP A 102 6.83 20.37 -1.66
N PRO A 103 6.21 21.15 -0.76
CA PRO A 103 5.31 20.62 0.24
C PRO A 103 4.05 20.07 -0.44
N VAL A 104 3.84 18.76 -0.30
CA VAL A 104 2.61 18.07 -0.70
C VAL A 104 1.95 17.53 0.56
N VAL A 105 0.65 17.79 0.72
CA VAL A 105 -0.11 17.27 1.85
C VAL A 105 -0.74 15.94 1.43
N VAL A 106 -0.24 14.86 2.05
CA VAL A 106 -0.75 13.50 1.85
C VAL A 106 -1.75 13.20 2.95
N ALA A 107 -3.02 13.04 2.58
CA ALA A 107 -4.11 12.68 3.48
C ALA A 107 -4.07 11.20 3.88
N GLY A 108 -3.56 10.35 2.98
CA GLY A 108 -3.51 8.90 3.17
C GLY A 108 -2.50 8.22 2.25
N THR A 109 -1.89 7.15 2.73
CA THR A 109 -0.94 6.33 1.98
C THR A 109 -1.43 4.89 1.94
N GLY A 110 -1.25 4.23 0.80
CA GLY A 110 -1.62 2.83 0.59
C GLY A 110 -0.52 2.05 -0.11
N VAL A 111 -0.36 0.79 0.27
CA VAL A 111 0.50 -0.17 -0.44
C VAL A 111 -0.20 -1.51 -0.49
N ASP A 112 -0.09 -2.20 -1.62
CA ASP A 112 -0.53 -3.57 -1.74
C ASP A 112 0.41 -4.41 -2.60
N HIS A 113 0.49 -5.70 -2.27
CA HIS A 113 1.32 -6.68 -2.94
C HIS A 113 0.55 -7.98 -3.05
N GLU A 114 0.51 -8.56 -4.25
CA GLU A 114 -0.06 -9.87 -4.49
C GLU A 114 1.01 -10.80 -5.08
N PRO A 115 1.12 -12.07 -4.63
CA PRO A 115 1.99 -13.03 -5.27
C PRO A 115 1.52 -13.36 -6.69
N TRP A 116 2.46 -13.65 -7.60
CA TRP A 116 2.10 -14.08 -8.95
C TRP A 116 1.16 -15.29 -8.94
N ARG A 117 -0.04 -15.11 -9.51
CA ARG A 117 -1.06 -16.15 -9.64
C ARG A 117 -2.03 -15.83 -10.77
N THR A 118 -2.72 -16.84 -11.26
CA THR A 118 -3.87 -16.64 -12.15
C THR A 118 -5.06 -16.10 -11.35
N VAL A 119 -5.74 -15.10 -11.90
CA VAL A 119 -6.98 -14.54 -11.34
C VAL A 119 -8.15 -14.96 -12.21
N ASP A 120 -9.21 -15.45 -11.59
CA ASP A 120 -10.45 -15.76 -12.31
C ASP A 120 -11.09 -14.46 -12.82
N ALA A 121 -11.27 -14.36 -14.13
CA ALA A 121 -11.84 -13.19 -14.80
C ALA A 121 -13.23 -12.79 -14.25
N ARG A 122 -13.98 -13.76 -13.72
CA ARG A 122 -15.27 -13.51 -13.10
C ARG A 122 -15.15 -12.60 -11.88
N MET A 123 -14.00 -12.54 -11.21
CA MET A 123 -13.79 -11.68 -10.05
C MET A 123 -13.78 -10.19 -10.40
N ALA A 124 -13.47 -9.83 -11.65
CA ALA A 124 -13.38 -8.43 -12.11
C ALA A 124 -14.62 -7.61 -11.72
N ARG A 125 -15.83 -8.18 -11.83
CA ARG A 125 -17.09 -7.51 -11.50
C ARG A 125 -17.22 -7.03 -10.05
N PHE A 126 -16.38 -7.53 -9.14
CA PHE A 126 -16.41 -7.16 -7.73
C PHE A 126 -15.47 -6.01 -7.35
N PHE A 127 -14.57 -5.60 -8.26
CA PHE A 127 -13.58 -4.55 -7.99
C PHE A 127 -13.32 -3.60 -9.17
N LEU A 128 -13.81 -3.93 -10.36
CA LEU A 128 -13.71 -3.09 -11.57
C LEU A 128 -15.10 -2.63 -12.03
N HIS A 129 -15.23 -1.33 -12.28
CA HIS A 129 -16.37 -0.79 -13.03
C HIS A 129 -16.43 -1.40 -14.42
N ALA A 130 -17.61 -1.37 -15.05
CA ALA A 130 -17.79 -1.89 -16.42
C ALA A 130 -16.77 -1.29 -17.42
N ARG A 131 -16.44 0.00 -17.28
CA ARG A 131 -15.42 0.68 -18.12
C ARG A 131 -13.98 0.20 -17.89
N GLU A 132 -13.71 -0.42 -16.75
CA GLU A 132 -12.37 -0.87 -16.35
C GLU A 132 -12.17 -2.38 -16.62
N GLN A 133 -13.25 -3.14 -16.88
CA GLN A 133 -13.18 -4.60 -17.04
C GLN A 133 -12.41 -5.05 -18.30
N SER A 134 -12.25 -4.18 -19.29
CA SER A 134 -11.44 -4.42 -20.49
C SER A 134 -9.98 -3.98 -20.34
N THR A 135 -9.52 -3.70 -19.12
CA THR A 135 -8.14 -3.28 -18.86
C THR A 135 -7.11 -4.26 -19.41
N SER A 136 -6.12 -3.71 -20.10
CA SER A 136 -4.91 -4.38 -20.58
C SER A 136 -3.83 -4.50 -19.49
N LEU A 137 -3.96 -3.80 -18.35
CA LEU A 137 -3.05 -3.88 -17.20
C LEU A 137 -2.99 -5.30 -16.61
N GLY A 138 -4.09 -6.05 -16.79
CA GLY A 138 -4.27 -7.39 -16.27
C GLY A 138 -4.86 -7.38 -14.86
N LEU A 139 -5.69 -8.38 -14.58
CA LEU A 139 -6.57 -8.40 -13.41
C LEU A 139 -5.83 -8.39 -12.07
N LEU A 140 -4.71 -9.09 -11.96
CA LEU A 140 -3.94 -9.11 -10.70
C LEU A 140 -3.36 -7.73 -10.40
N ARG A 141 -2.80 -7.04 -11.40
CA ARG A 141 -2.28 -5.67 -11.25
C ARG A 141 -3.39 -4.69 -10.91
N ALA A 142 -4.52 -4.76 -11.62
CA ALA A 142 -5.67 -3.92 -11.36
C ALA A 142 -6.23 -4.14 -9.93
N TRP A 143 -6.27 -5.39 -9.46
CA TRP A 143 -6.62 -5.73 -8.07
C TRP A 143 -5.65 -5.07 -7.08
N THR A 144 -4.35 -5.26 -7.26
CA THR A 144 -3.32 -4.68 -6.38
C THR A 144 -3.38 -3.16 -6.36
N VAL A 145 -3.63 -2.51 -7.50
CA VAL A 145 -3.84 -1.06 -7.58
C VAL A 145 -5.06 -0.63 -6.77
N LYS A 146 -6.19 -1.31 -6.92
CA LYS A 146 -7.44 -0.99 -6.18
C LYS A 146 -7.27 -1.16 -4.67
N GLU A 147 -6.60 -2.22 -4.22
CA GLU A 147 -6.29 -2.43 -2.80
C GLU A 147 -5.38 -1.33 -2.25
N ALA A 148 -4.33 -0.93 -2.99
CA ALA A 148 -3.47 0.18 -2.59
C ALA A 148 -4.27 1.49 -2.50
N LEU A 149 -5.12 1.79 -3.49
CA LEU A 149 -5.98 2.97 -3.48
C LEU A 149 -6.95 2.96 -2.29
N TYR A 150 -7.60 1.82 -2.01
CA TYR A 150 -8.51 1.66 -0.87
C TYR A 150 -7.81 1.93 0.47
N LYS A 151 -6.56 1.47 0.63
CA LYS A 151 -5.75 1.76 1.83
C LYS A 151 -5.33 3.23 1.92
N ALA A 152 -5.19 3.92 0.79
CA ALA A 152 -4.85 5.34 0.75
C ALA A 152 -6.04 6.26 1.07
N VAL A 153 -7.28 5.80 1.01
CA VAL A 153 -8.45 6.61 1.39
C VAL A 153 -8.54 6.72 2.93
N PRO A 154 -8.47 7.93 3.54
CA PRO A 154 -8.38 8.07 5.00
C PRO A 154 -9.58 7.50 5.76
N ALA A 155 -10.79 7.68 5.21
CA ALA A 155 -12.03 7.17 5.79
C ALA A 155 -12.60 6.05 4.90
N ASN A 156 -11.80 4.99 4.70
CA ASN A 156 -12.16 3.86 3.82
C ASN A 156 -13.18 2.88 4.41
N LEU A 157 -13.51 2.99 5.71
CA LEU A 157 -14.50 2.14 6.34
C LEU A 157 -15.86 2.26 5.63
N GLY A 158 -16.39 1.13 5.18
CA GLY A 158 -17.65 1.05 4.45
C GLY A 158 -17.53 1.26 2.94
N LEU A 159 -16.33 1.54 2.42
CA LEU A 159 -16.07 1.55 0.99
C LEU A 159 -15.78 0.14 0.47
N THR A 160 -15.96 -0.04 -0.82
CA THR A 160 -15.53 -1.19 -1.60
C THR A 160 -14.52 -0.75 -2.65
N LEU A 161 -13.79 -1.71 -3.24
CA LEU A 161 -12.88 -1.42 -4.35
C LEU A 161 -13.58 -0.83 -5.58
N LEU A 162 -14.88 -1.14 -5.74
CA LEU A 162 -15.72 -0.58 -6.80
C LEU A 162 -16.04 0.90 -6.61
N ASP A 163 -15.90 1.45 -5.40
CA ASP A 163 -16.22 2.86 -5.16
C ASP A 163 -15.11 3.81 -5.63
N ILE A 164 -13.94 3.27 -5.97
CA ILE A 164 -12.77 4.03 -6.39
C ILE A 164 -12.62 3.86 -7.90
N ALA A 165 -12.74 4.93 -8.67
CA ALA A 165 -12.67 4.87 -10.12
C ALA A 165 -11.26 5.23 -10.62
N LEU A 166 -10.66 4.39 -11.47
CA LEU A 166 -9.42 4.72 -12.17
C LEU A 166 -9.71 5.73 -13.27
N ASP A 167 -8.83 6.72 -13.45
CA ASP A 167 -8.95 7.70 -14.54
C ASP A 167 -8.61 7.06 -15.89
N ASP A 168 -7.53 6.30 -15.93
CA ASP A 168 -7.12 5.46 -17.06
C ASP A 168 -6.86 4.02 -16.55
N PRO A 169 -7.73 3.05 -16.86
CA PRO A 169 -7.59 1.68 -16.36
C PRO A 169 -6.43 0.90 -16.98
N ASP A 170 -5.82 1.39 -18.07
CA ASP A 170 -4.70 0.74 -18.76
C ASP A 170 -3.34 1.24 -18.27
N ALA A 171 -3.32 2.37 -17.57
CA ALA A 171 -2.08 3.00 -17.15
C ALA A 171 -1.46 2.31 -15.91
N PRO A 172 -0.17 1.96 -15.92
CA PRO A 172 0.53 1.41 -14.76
C PRO A 172 0.80 2.46 -13.67
N ASN A 173 0.66 3.74 -13.99
CA ASN A 173 0.68 4.85 -13.04
C ASN A 173 -0.33 5.88 -13.51
N GLY A 174 -1.03 6.53 -12.58
CA GLY A 174 -2.12 7.41 -12.95
C GLY A 174 -2.89 7.98 -11.78
N GLY A 175 -3.99 8.63 -12.12
CA GLY A 175 -4.96 9.18 -11.18
C GLY A 175 -6.12 8.21 -10.94
N ALA A 176 -6.75 8.37 -9.77
CA ALA A 176 -8.03 7.77 -9.47
C ALA A 176 -8.85 8.73 -8.60
N SER A 177 -10.16 8.52 -8.59
CA SER A 177 -11.10 9.32 -7.82
C SER A 177 -11.86 8.45 -6.84
N GLY A 178 -11.90 8.86 -5.57
CA GLY A 178 -12.76 8.24 -4.56
C GLY A 178 -14.20 8.75 -4.62
N PRO A 179 -15.15 8.07 -3.94
CA PRO A 179 -16.58 8.37 -4.03
C PRO A 179 -16.97 9.71 -3.38
N ARG A 180 -16.09 10.31 -2.58
CA ARG A 180 -16.30 11.61 -1.93
C ARG A 180 -15.43 12.71 -2.53
N GLY A 181 -14.87 12.48 -3.72
CA GLY A 181 -13.99 13.42 -4.40
C GLY A 181 -12.53 13.33 -3.97
N GLU A 182 -12.13 12.24 -3.30
CA GLU A 182 -10.71 12.01 -2.99
C GLU A 182 -9.87 11.98 -4.27
N ARG A 183 -8.77 12.73 -4.29
CA ARG A 183 -7.82 12.76 -5.39
C ARG A 183 -6.68 11.80 -5.10
N LEU A 184 -6.66 10.70 -5.83
CA LEU A 184 -5.71 9.62 -5.62
C LEU A 184 -4.69 9.58 -6.75
N ARG A 185 -3.47 9.17 -6.42
CA ARG A 185 -2.47 8.77 -7.40
C ARG A 185 -1.97 7.40 -7.05
N TYR A 186 -1.64 6.60 -8.07
CA TYR A 186 -1.08 5.28 -7.89
C TYR A 186 0.05 5.02 -8.86
N THR A 187 0.84 4.01 -8.52
CA THR A 187 1.75 3.33 -9.43
C THR A 187 1.78 1.85 -9.10
N VAL A 188 1.98 1.01 -10.11
CA VAL A 188 2.20 -0.43 -9.95
C VAL A 188 3.45 -0.84 -10.72
N ILE A 189 4.27 -1.65 -10.06
CA ILE A 189 5.49 -2.22 -10.63
C ILE A 189 5.47 -3.73 -10.47
N ASP A 190 6.16 -4.40 -11.38
CA ASP A 190 6.39 -5.84 -11.26
C ASP A 190 7.66 -6.11 -10.48
N THR A 191 7.55 -6.97 -9.47
CA THR A 191 8.69 -7.52 -8.74
C THR A 191 8.81 -9.02 -9.00
N ALA A 192 9.91 -9.63 -8.57
CA ALA A 192 10.07 -11.08 -8.65
C ALA A 192 8.98 -11.85 -7.86
N ALA A 193 8.42 -11.24 -6.81
CA ALA A 193 7.38 -11.87 -5.99
C ALA A 193 5.97 -11.68 -6.55
N GLY A 194 5.74 -10.65 -7.36
CA GLY A 194 4.39 -10.24 -7.78
C GLY A 194 4.29 -8.73 -8.05
N PRO A 195 3.13 -8.23 -8.49
CA PRO A 195 2.89 -6.80 -8.56
C PRO A 195 2.95 -6.17 -7.17
N LEU A 196 3.50 -4.97 -7.12
CA LEU A 196 3.52 -4.10 -5.95
C LEU A 196 2.93 -2.76 -6.39
N ALA A 197 1.82 -2.37 -5.78
CA ALA A 197 1.21 -1.07 -6.01
C ALA A 197 1.37 -0.18 -4.78
N ALA A 198 1.61 1.09 -5.03
CA ALA A 198 1.59 2.13 -4.02
C ALA A 198 0.63 3.24 -4.45
N ALA A 199 -0.03 3.87 -3.48
CA ALA A 199 -0.98 4.92 -3.72
C ALA A 199 -0.93 6.00 -2.64
N VAL A 200 -1.32 7.22 -3.02
CA VAL A 200 -1.48 8.35 -2.11
C VAL A 200 -2.80 9.06 -2.37
N CYS A 201 -3.45 9.49 -1.29
CA CYS A 201 -4.54 10.46 -1.33
C CYS A 201 -3.95 11.83 -1.06
N LEU A 202 -4.13 12.75 -1.99
CA LEU A 202 -3.66 14.13 -1.88
C LEU A 202 -4.78 14.97 -1.27
N GLU A 203 -4.44 15.87 -0.35
CA GLU A 203 -5.36 16.96 -0.01
C GLU A 203 -5.35 17.98 -1.14
N ASP A 204 -6.50 18.59 -1.41
CA ASP A 204 -6.50 19.82 -2.17
C ASP A 204 -5.74 20.87 -1.35
N CYS A 205 -4.55 21.24 -1.82
CA CYS A 205 -3.87 22.45 -1.38
C CYS A 205 -4.73 23.67 -1.78
N ARG A 206 -5.86 23.90 -1.10
CA ARG A 206 -6.45 25.23 -1.03
C ARG A 206 -5.52 26.02 -0.14
N VAL A 207 -4.47 26.57 -0.75
CA VAL A 207 -3.78 27.72 -0.16
C VAL A 207 -4.86 28.78 -0.02
N THR A 208 -5.39 28.91 1.18
CA THR A 208 -6.25 30.04 1.50
C THR A 208 -5.26 31.19 1.64
N VAL A 209 -5.17 31.99 0.57
CA VAL A 209 -4.43 33.26 0.57
C VAL A 209 -5.15 34.24 1.48
#